data_AF-A0A540M6W7-F1
#
_entry.id   AF-A0A540M6W7-F1
#
_cell.length_a   1.000
_cell.length_b   1.000
_cell.length_c   1.000
_cell.angle_alpha   90.00
_cell.angle_beta   90.00
_cell.angle_gamma   90.00
#
_symmetry.space_group_name_H-M   'P 1'
#
loop_
_entity.id
_entity.type
_entity.pdbx_description
1 polymer ?
#
loop_
_entity_poly.entity_id
_entity_poly.type
_entity_poly.pdbx_seq_one_letter_code
_entity_poly.pdbx_strand_id
1 'polypeptide(L)'
;MSLLEISKIHWLVRMKKGSMGFKPENLTDIDIPSTWRAMETLYDLGKARAIGVCNFSTKKLSDLLDVARVPPAVDQVECHPVWDIHHWALLEQHGSNLEGYSVFPKSANKARIKENLDVFGWSIPDDSFTKFSEIEQARLIRGAVFVHDTFGLYRSYVEEILGAFFL
;
A
#
# COMPACT_ATOMS: atom_id res chain seq x y z
N MET A 1 -11.16 -23.04 11.73
CA MET A 1 -10.48 -22.41 10.58
C MET A 1 -10.18 -20.97 10.96
N SER A 2 -8.91 -20.56 10.89
CA SER A 2 -8.53 -19.15 11.14
C SER A 2 -8.99 -18.31 9.94
N LEU A 3 -9.94 -17.40 10.14
CA LEU A 3 -10.21 -16.35 9.15
C LEU A 3 -9.02 -15.38 9.13
N LEU A 4 -8.67 -14.87 7.95
CA LEU A 4 -7.85 -13.66 7.88
C LEU A 4 -8.74 -12.44 8.16
N GLU A 5 -8.31 -11.58 9.08
CA GLU A 5 -8.96 -10.28 9.29
C GLU A 5 -8.83 -9.41 8.02
N ILE A 6 -7.65 -9.40 7.38
CA ILE A 6 -7.44 -8.68 6.12
C ILE A 6 -6.50 -9.43 5.17
N SER A 7 -6.87 -9.51 3.89
CA SER A 7 -6.04 -10.04 2.80
C SER A 7 -5.68 -8.91 1.84
N LYS A 8 -4.43 -8.81 1.39
CA LYS A 8 -3.95 -7.68 0.60
C LYS A 8 -3.10 -8.07 -0.60
N ILE A 9 -3.23 -7.35 -1.70
CA ILE A 9 -2.21 -7.33 -2.78
C ILE A 9 -0.99 -6.59 -2.24
N HIS A 10 0.10 -7.30 -1.98
CA HIS A 10 1.27 -6.70 -1.31
C HIS A 10 2.08 -5.74 -2.21
N TRP A 11 2.19 -6.07 -3.49
CA TRP A 11 2.82 -5.24 -4.52
C TRP A 11 2.11 -5.45 -5.84
N LEU A 12 2.05 -4.42 -6.68
CA LEU A 12 1.62 -4.51 -8.09
C LEU A 12 2.68 -5.22 -8.93
N VAL A 13 3.01 -6.47 -8.59
CA VAL A 13 4.02 -7.26 -9.26
C VAL A 13 3.56 -8.70 -9.28
N ARG A 14 3.73 -9.36 -10.42
CA ARG A 14 3.48 -10.79 -10.56
C ARG A 14 4.78 -11.51 -10.87
N MET A 15 5.04 -12.58 -10.12
CA MET A 15 6.16 -13.48 -10.35
C MET A 15 5.70 -14.88 -10.73
N LYS A 16 6.54 -15.61 -11.46
CA LYS A 16 6.34 -17.03 -11.74
C LYS A 16 6.18 -17.84 -10.44
N LYS A 17 5.26 -18.81 -10.47
CA LYS A 17 5.02 -19.69 -9.32
C LYS A 17 6.28 -20.49 -8.99
N GLY A 18 6.65 -20.54 -7.72
CA GLY A 18 7.82 -21.30 -7.24
C GLY A 18 9.16 -20.56 -7.39
N SER A 19 9.16 -19.30 -7.82
CA SER A 19 10.37 -18.48 -7.83
C SER A 19 10.91 -18.27 -6.42
N MET A 20 12.22 -18.45 -6.28
CA MET A 20 12.98 -18.18 -5.05
C MET A 20 13.77 -16.88 -5.20
N GLY A 21 13.54 -15.94 -4.29
CA GLY A 21 14.16 -14.61 -4.34
C GLY A 21 13.65 -13.74 -5.50
N PHE A 22 14.16 -12.51 -5.58
CA PHE A 22 13.85 -11.59 -6.68
C PHE A 22 14.85 -11.78 -7.81
N LYS A 23 14.36 -12.28 -8.94
CA LYS A 23 15.10 -12.35 -10.20
C LYS A 23 14.22 -11.73 -11.30
N PRO A 24 14.70 -10.76 -12.08
CA PRO A 24 13.88 -10.04 -13.07
C PRO A 24 13.19 -10.97 -14.08
N GLU A 25 13.84 -12.07 -14.47
CA GLU A 25 13.33 -13.05 -15.46
C GLU A 25 12.09 -13.81 -14.96
N ASN A 26 11.80 -13.71 -13.66
CA ASN A 26 10.60 -14.26 -13.05
C ASN A 26 9.42 -13.29 -13.05
N LEU A 27 9.63 -12.02 -13.39
CA LEU A 27 8.56 -11.05 -13.53
C LEU A 27 7.68 -11.41 -14.72
N THR A 28 6.37 -11.22 -14.57
CA THR A 28 5.35 -11.56 -15.56
C THR A 28 4.30 -10.47 -15.62
N ASP A 29 3.51 -10.47 -16.70
CA ASP A 29 2.43 -9.50 -16.88
C ASP A 29 1.39 -9.60 -15.78
N ILE A 30 0.86 -8.43 -15.42
CA ILE A 30 -0.05 -8.24 -14.31
C ILE A 30 -1.46 -8.06 -14.86
N ASP A 31 -2.42 -8.74 -14.24
CA ASP A 31 -3.84 -8.54 -14.47
C ASP A 31 -4.51 -8.25 -13.12
N ILE A 32 -4.56 -6.96 -12.78
CA ILE A 32 -5.12 -6.49 -11.50
C ILE A 32 -6.63 -6.75 -11.43
N PRO A 33 -7.46 -6.45 -12.45
CA PRO A 33 -8.88 -6.76 -12.39
C PRO A 33 -9.17 -8.25 -12.16
N SER A 34 -8.45 -9.16 -12.82
CA SER A 34 -8.60 -10.60 -12.61
C SER A 34 -8.17 -11.03 -11.20
N THR A 35 -7.04 -10.50 -10.72
CA THR A 35 -6.55 -10.75 -9.35
C THR A 35 -7.55 -10.24 -8.31
N TRP A 36 -8.13 -9.05 -8.53
CA TRP A 36 -9.11 -8.47 -7.63
C TRP A 36 -10.38 -9.30 -7.57
N ARG A 37 -10.94 -9.75 -8.71
CA ARG A 37 -12.10 -10.66 -8.71
C ARG A 37 -11.86 -11.93 -7.90
N ALA A 38 -10.65 -12.47 -7.92
CA ALA A 38 -10.28 -13.60 -7.08
C ALA A 38 -10.27 -13.23 -5.58
N MET A 39 -9.82 -12.02 -5.23
CA MET A 39 -9.91 -11.50 -3.86
C MET A 39 -11.35 -11.28 -3.40
N GLU A 40 -12.20 -10.73 -4.26
CA GLU A 40 -13.63 -10.58 -3.99
C GLU A 40 -14.30 -11.93 -3.73
N THR A 41 -13.89 -12.98 -4.46
CA THR A 41 -14.36 -14.35 -4.18
C THR A 41 -13.93 -14.83 -2.79
N LEU A 42 -12.73 -14.48 -2.33
CA LEU A 42 -12.29 -14.80 -0.95
C LEU A 42 -13.12 -14.06 0.11
N TYR A 43 -13.50 -12.83 -0.19
CA TYR A 43 -14.39 -12.03 0.65
C TYR A 43 -15.79 -12.67 0.73
N ASP A 44 -16.40 -12.97 -0.42
CA ASP A 44 -17.73 -13.58 -0.48
C ASP A 44 -17.80 -14.95 0.20
N LEU A 45 -16.71 -15.73 0.12
CA LEU A 45 -16.58 -17.03 0.81
C LEU A 45 -16.32 -16.90 2.32
N GLY A 46 -16.22 -15.68 2.86
CA GLY A 46 -15.90 -15.43 4.26
C GLY A 46 -14.50 -15.89 4.65
N LYS A 47 -13.57 -16.05 3.70
CA LYS A 47 -12.17 -16.42 3.98
C LYS A 47 -11.33 -15.21 4.39
N ALA A 48 -11.74 -14.02 3.98
CA ALA A 48 -11.19 -12.75 4.42
C ALA A 48 -12.34 -11.82 4.84
N ARG A 49 -12.24 -11.19 6.02
CA ARG A 49 -13.24 -10.21 6.49
C ARG A 49 -13.13 -8.87 5.75
N ALA A 50 -11.93 -8.53 5.31
CA ALA A 50 -11.65 -7.38 4.46
C ALA A 50 -10.61 -7.73 3.40
N ILE A 51 -10.68 -7.06 2.26
CA ILE A 51 -9.69 -7.13 1.19
C ILE A 51 -9.14 -5.75 0.90
N GLY A 52 -7.85 -5.66 0.57
CA GLY A 52 -7.20 -4.38 0.31
C GLY A 52 -5.96 -4.51 -0.56
N VAL A 53 -5.23 -3.42 -0.65
CA VAL A 53 -4.03 -3.31 -1.46
C VAL A 53 -2.89 -2.71 -0.64
N CYS A 54 -1.68 -2.79 -1.17
CA CYS A 54 -0.51 -2.14 -0.64
C CYS A 54 0.30 -1.55 -1.80
N ASN A 55 0.91 -0.38 -1.58
CA ASN A 55 1.78 0.28 -2.55
C ASN A 55 1.08 0.65 -3.87
N PHE A 56 -0.22 0.95 -3.84
CA PHE A 56 -0.90 1.50 -5.01
C PHE A 56 -0.60 3.00 -5.11
N SER A 57 -0.51 3.51 -6.34
CA SER A 57 -0.55 4.95 -6.55
C SER A 57 -1.99 5.41 -6.70
N THR A 58 -2.22 6.69 -6.49
CA THR A 58 -3.48 7.40 -6.80
C THR A 58 -4.16 6.88 -8.07
N LYS A 59 -3.43 6.87 -9.19
CA LYS A 59 -3.98 6.45 -10.48
C LYS A 59 -4.42 4.98 -10.48
N LYS A 60 -3.57 4.06 -10.00
CA LYS A 60 -3.92 2.62 -9.99
C LYS A 60 -5.06 2.31 -9.03
N LEU A 61 -5.13 3.05 -7.91
CA LEU A 61 -6.23 2.90 -6.97
C LEU A 61 -7.54 3.35 -7.62
N SER A 62 -7.54 4.50 -8.33
CA SER A 62 -8.69 4.95 -9.13
C SER A 62 -9.08 3.91 -10.20
N ASP A 63 -8.12 3.44 -11.01
CA ASP A 63 -8.36 2.45 -12.06
C ASP A 63 -8.97 1.15 -11.49
N LEU A 64 -8.58 0.76 -10.26
CA LEU A 64 -9.15 -0.40 -9.57
C LEU A 64 -10.56 -0.11 -9.06
N LEU A 65 -10.78 1.05 -8.44
CA LEU A 65 -12.08 1.47 -7.93
C LEU A 65 -13.14 1.51 -9.03
N ASP A 66 -12.76 1.89 -10.26
CA ASP A 66 -13.65 1.93 -11.41
C ASP A 66 -14.19 0.55 -11.83
N VAL A 67 -13.48 -0.54 -11.48
CA VAL A 67 -13.83 -1.91 -11.90
C VAL A 67 -14.20 -2.83 -10.74
N ALA A 68 -13.94 -2.43 -9.50
CA ALA A 68 -14.16 -3.23 -8.30
C ALA A 68 -15.64 -3.26 -7.90
N ARG A 69 -16.18 -4.46 -7.65
CA ARG A 69 -17.50 -4.62 -7.01
C ARG A 69 -17.39 -4.42 -5.51
N VAL A 70 -16.36 -5.01 -4.90
CA VAL A 70 -16.02 -4.78 -3.48
C VAL A 70 -14.82 -3.84 -3.47
N PRO A 71 -14.98 -2.58 -3.02
CA PRO A 71 -13.86 -1.64 -2.98
C PRO A 71 -12.78 -2.12 -2.00
N PRO A 72 -11.50 -1.82 -2.24
CA PRO A 72 -10.45 -2.09 -1.27
C PRO A 72 -10.74 -1.35 0.03
N ALA A 73 -10.70 -2.07 1.16
CA ALA A 73 -10.92 -1.49 2.48
C ALA A 73 -9.70 -0.70 3.00
N VAL A 74 -8.52 -0.97 2.44
CA VAL A 74 -7.26 -0.30 2.82
C VAL A 74 -6.31 -0.25 1.63
N ASP A 75 -5.51 0.82 1.56
CA ASP A 75 -4.25 0.85 0.81
C ASP A 75 -3.11 1.10 1.78
N GLN A 76 -2.31 0.07 2.06
CA GLN A 76 -1.15 0.21 2.94
C GLN A 76 0.07 0.67 2.14
N VAL A 77 0.46 1.90 2.39
CA VAL A 77 1.58 2.59 1.73
C VAL A 77 2.57 3.10 2.78
N GLU A 78 3.78 3.37 2.33
CA GLU A 78 4.80 4.05 3.13
C GLU A 78 4.30 5.44 3.52
N CYS A 79 4.27 5.74 4.82
CA CYS A 79 3.86 7.03 5.35
C CYS A 79 4.60 7.30 6.66
N HIS A 80 5.27 8.46 6.73
CA HIS A 80 5.99 8.96 7.90
C HIS A 80 6.36 10.44 7.66
N PRO A 81 6.83 11.22 8.64
CA PRO A 81 7.10 12.66 8.43
C PRO A 81 8.08 13.00 7.28
N VAL A 82 8.98 12.09 6.93
CA VAL A 82 9.92 12.23 5.79
C VAL A 82 9.28 11.83 4.45
N TRP A 83 8.08 11.24 4.47
CA TRP A 83 7.34 10.83 3.28
C TRP A 83 5.85 10.86 3.61
N ASP A 84 5.30 12.07 3.62
CA ASP A 84 3.88 12.32 3.80
C ASP A 84 3.17 12.20 2.45
N ILE A 85 2.10 11.43 2.43
CA ILE A 85 1.35 11.09 1.23
C ILE A 85 -0.09 11.58 1.40
N HIS A 86 -0.43 12.60 0.63
CA HIS A 86 -1.77 13.19 0.65
C HIS A 86 -2.80 12.41 -0.19
N HIS A 87 -2.88 11.06 -0.14
CA HIS A 87 -3.96 10.33 -0.87
C HIS A 87 -5.36 10.61 -0.30
N TRP A 88 -5.46 11.26 0.86
CA TRP A 88 -6.72 11.54 1.54
C TRP A 88 -7.79 12.14 0.62
N ALA A 89 -7.39 13.04 -0.29
CA ALA A 89 -8.31 13.68 -1.24
C ALA A 89 -9.01 12.71 -2.20
N LEU A 90 -8.34 11.65 -2.66
CA LEU A 90 -8.97 10.63 -3.52
C LEU A 90 -9.89 9.69 -2.75
N LEU A 91 -9.51 9.35 -1.52
CA LEU A 91 -10.31 8.49 -0.66
C LEU A 91 -11.64 9.17 -0.32
N GLU A 92 -11.60 10.47 -0.04
CA GLU A 92 -12.78 11.31 0.17
C GLU A 92 -13.66 11.41 -1.10
N GLN A 93 -13.05 11.58 -2.28
CA GLN A 93 -13.78 11.69 -3.55
C GLN A 93 -14.59 10.42 -3.89
N HIS A 94 -14.07 9.24 -3.58
CA HIS A 94 -14.70 7.97 -3.91
C HIS A 94 -15.63 7.42 -2.82
N GLY A 95 -15.92 8.20 -1.76
CA GLY A 95 -16.92 7.86 -0.74
C GLY A 95 -16.66 6.54 -0.02
N SER A 96 -15.41 6.08 0.02
CA SER A 96 -15.04 4.76 0.52
C SER A 96 -14.53 4.85 1.95
N ASN A 97 -14.98 3.92 2.81
CA ASN A 97 -14.44 3.63 4.14
C ASN A 97 -13.00 3.06 4.05
N LEU A 98 -12.13 3.68 3.26
CA LEU A 98 -10.71 3.38 3.23
C LEU A 98 -10.11 3.93 4.54
N GLU A 99 -10.29 3.14 5.59
CA GLU A 99 -9.82 3.45 6.94
C GLU A 99 -8.30 3.22 6.99
N GLY A 100 -7.57 4.29 6.70
CA GLY A 100 -6.28 4.55 7.30
C GLY A 100 -5.08 3.91 6.61
N TYR A 101 -4.05 4.72 6.47
CA TYR A 101 -2.69 4.20 6.33
C TYR A 101 -2.31 3.45 7.60
N SER A 102 -1.82 2.24 7.43
CA SER A 102 -1.37 1.46 8.56
C SER A 102 0.13 1.54 8.72
N VAL A 103 0.57 2.45 9.59
CA VAL A 103 1.94 2.51 10.10
C VAL A 103 2.02 1.54 11.27
N PHE A 104 2.43 0.29 11.01
CA PHE A 104 2.75 -0.65 12.07
C PHE A 104 4.23 -0.54 12.41
N PRO A 105 4.61 0.05 13.57
CA PRO A 105 6.00 0.12 13.96
C PRO A 105 6.48 -1.28 14.36
N LYS A 106 7.16 -1.96 13.43
CA LYS A 106 7.69 -3.30 13.64
C LYS A 106 8.82 -3.26 14.67
N SER A 107 8.66 -4.01 15.77
CA SER A 107 9.72 -4.25 16.75
C SER A 107 9.70 -5.69 17.23
N ALA A 108 10.87 -6.27 17.47
CA ALA A 108 11.03 -7.53 18.20
C ALA A 108 11.45 -7.31 19.67
N ASN A 109 11.66 -6.05 20.07
CA ASN A 109 12.02 -5.68 21.44
C ASN A 109 10.75 -5.34 22.23
N LYS A 110 10.53 -6.04 23.35
CA LYS A 110 9.32 -5.90 24.19
C LYS A 110 9.11 -4.49 24.75
N ALA A 111 10.19 -3.81 25.16
CA ALA A 111 10.09 -2.43 25.67
C ALA A 111 9.61 -1.49 24.55
N ARG A 112 10.24 -1.57 23.37
CA ARG A 112 9.81 -0.79 22.20
C ARG A 112 8.38 -1.11 21.75
N ILE A 113 7.95 -2.37 21.84
CA ILE A 113 6.55 -2.72 21.53
C ILE A 113 5.60 -2.00 22.48
N LYS A 114 5.94 -1.93 23.77
CA LYS A 114 5.14 -1.23 24.77
C LYS A 114 5.12 0.29 24.53
N GLU A 115 6.28 0.88 24.26
CA GLU A 115 6.42 2.32 23.95
C GLU A 115 5.64 2.69 22.68
N ASN A 116 5.69 1.86 21.63
CA ASN A 116 4.96 2.10 20.39
C ASN A 116 3.42 2.06 20.55
N LEU A 117 2.91 1.45 21.62
CA LEU A 117 1.48 1.42 21.95
C LEU A 117 1.07 2.58 22.88
N ASP A 118 2.04 3.29 23.48
CA ASP A 118 1.82 4.38 24.43
C ASP A 118 1.70 5.75 23.73
N VAL A 119 0.84 5.80 22.73
CA VAL A 119 0.61 6.98 21.87
C VAL A 119 -0.78 7.59 22.08
N PHE A 120 -1.52 7.11 23.07
CA PHE A 120 -2.86 7.57 23.41
C PHE A 120 -2.83 8.43 24.68
N GLY A 121 -3.75 9.38 24.79
CA GLY A 121 -3.87 10.25 25.99
C GLY A 121 -2.96 11.48 25.99
N TRP A 122 -2.22 11.71 24.91
CA TRP A 122 -1.48 12.94 24.64
C TRP A 122 -1.55 13.27 23.15
N SER A 123 -1.24 14.51 22.80
CA SER A 123 -1.17 14.97 21.41
C SER A 123 0.05 15.84 21.20
N ILE A 124 0.55 15.88 19.96
CA ILE A 124 1.56 16.86 19.56
C ILE A 124 0.85 18.22 19.47
N PRO A 125 1.38 19.28 20.11
CA PRO A 125 0.83 20.63 19.97
C PRO A 125 0.82 21.12 18.52
N ASP A 126 -0.22 21.88 18.12
CA ASP A 126 -0.42 22.31 16.73
C ASP A 126 0.78 23.09 16.16
N ASP A 127 1.40 23.96 16.97
CA ASP A 127 2.57 24.76 16.61
C ASP A 127 3.83 23.91 16.35
N SER A 128 3.89 22.73 16.96
CA SER A 128 4.94 21.75 16.74
C SER A 128 4.60 20.85 15.56
N PHE A 129 3.31 20.58 15.33
CA PHE A 129 2.85 19.76 14.22
C PHE A 129 3.07 20.44 12.87
N THR A 130 2.86 21.76 12.77
CA THR A 130 3.09 22.52 11.54
C THR A 130 4.53 22.43 11.04
N LYS A 131 5.50 22.28 11.96
CA LYS A 131 6.93 22.13 11.62
C LYS A 131 7.23 20.84 10.85
N PHE A 132 6.36 19.83 10.92
CA PHE A 132 6.54 18.61 10.10
C PHE A 132 6.44 18.90 8.60
N SER A 133 5.72 19.95 8.19
CA SER A 133 5.64 20.37 6.78
C SER A 133 6.96 20.91 6.22
N GLU A 134 7.91 21.26 7.09
CA GLU A 134 9.25 21.75 6.71
C GLU A 134 10.25 20.62 6.46
N ILE A 135 9.89 19.36 6.76
CA ILE A 135 10.77 18.22 6.57
C ILE A 135 10.90 17.92 5.07
N GLU A 136 12.15 17.75 4.62
CA GLU A 136 12.43 17.33 3.25
C GLU A 136 11.81 15.96 2.95
N GLN A 137 11.02 15.89 1.88
CA GLN A 137 10.26 14.69 1.53
C GLN A 137 11.08 13.74 0.65
N ALA A 138 11.28 12.52 1.13
CA ALA A 138 11.98 11.46 0.44
C ALA A 138 11.39 10.08 0.75
N ARG A 139 10.94 9.40 -0.30
CA ARG A 139 10.50 8.00 -0.22
C ARG A 139 11.68 7.05 -0.03
N LEU A 140 11.63 6.22 1.00
CA LEU A 140 12.62 5.21 1.34
C LEU A 140 12.35 3.88 0.63
N ILE A 141 11.08 3.41 0.58
CA ILE A 141 10.72 2.14 -0.03
C ILE A 141 10.31 2.35 -1.50
N ARG A 142 11.33 2.44 -2.36
CA ARG A 142 11.17 2.79 -3.79
C ARG A 142 10.77 1.64 -4.71
N GLY A 143 10.73 0.40 -4.22
CA GLY A 143 10.42 -0.77 -5.07
C GLY A 143 11.47 -1.08 -6.14
N ALA A 144 12.72 -0.64 -5.94
CA ALA A 144 13.85 -0.76 -6.86
C ALA A 144 14.02 -2.13 -7.53
N VAL A 145 13.78 -3.18 -6.75
CA VAL A 145 13.93 -4.57 -7.18
C VAL A 145 12.94 -5.00 -8.28
N PHE A 146 11.92 -4.18 -8.57
CA PHE A 146 10.90 -4.45 -9.58
C PHE A 146 11.09 -3.67 -10.88
N VAL A 147 12.06 -2.75 -10.92
CA VAL A 147 12.36 -1.94 -12.11
C VAL A 147 13.45 -2.62 -12.91
N HIS A 148 13.18 -2.88 -14.19
CA HIS A 148 14.13 -3.49 -15.11
C HIS A 148 13.84 -3.11 -16.56
N ASP A 149 14.89 -2.79 -17.33
CA ASP A 149 14.75 -2.29 -18.71
C ASP A 149 14.08 -3.31 -19.66
N THR A 150 14.34 -4.60 -19.42
CA THR A 150 13.84 -5.70 -20.27
C THR A 150 12.66 -6.50 -19.69
N PHE A 151 12.57 -6.66 -18.36
CA PHE A 151 11.69 -7.64 -17.74
C PHE A 151 10.65 -6.99 -16.84
N GLY A 152 9.49 -7.63 -16.71
CA GLY A 152 8.38 -7.13 -15.89
C GLY A 152 7.65 -5.95 -16.53
N LEU A 153 6.84 -5.26 -15.73
CA LEU A 153 6.05 -4.12 -16.19
C LEU A 153 6.81 -2.80 -16.06
N TYR A 154 7.70 -2.67 -15.07
CA TYR A 154 8.28 -1.40 -14.67
C TYR A 154 9.66 -1.15 -15.30
N ARG A 155 9.77 -0.14 -16.15
CA ARG A 155 10.98 0.31 -16.86
C ARG A 155 11.70 1.46 -16.15
N SER A 156 10.96 2.31 -15.45
CA SER A 156 11.54 3.44 -14.71
C SER A 156 10.82 3.64 -13.36
N TYR A 157 11.54 4.22 -12.39
CA TYR A 157 10.99 4.53 -11.07
C TYR A 157 9.87 5.56 -11.10
N VAL A 158 10.08 6.62 -11.91
CA VAL A 158 9.33 7.86 -11.85
C VAL A 158 7.93 7.69 -12.44
N GLU A 159 7.80 6.93 -13.53
CA GLU A 159 6.56 6.87 -14.28
C GLU A 159 5.65 5.73 -13.80
N GLU A 160 6.20 4.61 -13.33
CA GLU A 160 5.43 3.37 -13.38
C GLU A 160 5.22 2.66 -12.05
N ILE A 161 6.09 2.78 -11.04
CA ILE A 161 5.77 2.32 -9.67
C ILE A 161 4.99 3.39 -8.92
N LEU A 162 5.43 4.65 -9.06
CA LEU A 162 4.83 5.81 -8.42
C LEU A 162 3.59 6.37 -9.12
N GLY A 163 3.40 6.10 -10.41
CA GLY A 163 2.19 6.41 -11.18
C GLY A 163 1.35 7.58 -10.64
N ALA A 164 1.89 8.80 -10.71
CA ALA A 164 1.36 10.08 -10.24
C ALA A 164 1.37 10.30 -8.71
N PHE A 165 2.51 10.78 -8.19
CA PHE A 165 2.60 11.58 -6.94
C PHE A 165 3.08 13.01 -7.21
N PHE A 166 3.36 13.35 -8.46
CA PHE A 166 3.74 14.69 -8.90
C PHE A 166 2.79 15.11 -10.01
N LEU A 167 1.60 15.58 -9.62
CA LEU A 167 0.84 16.67 -10.23
C LEU A 167 -0.16 17.16 -9.18
#